data_AF-A0A2U3QEP6-F1
#
_entry.id   AF-A0A2U3QEP6-F1
#
_cell.length_a   1.000
_cell.length_b   1.000
_cell.length_c   1.000
_cell.angle_alpha   90.00
_cell.angle_beta   90.00
_cell.angle_gamma   90.00
#
_symmetry.space_group_name_H-M   'P 1'
#
loop_
_entity.id
_entity.type
_entity.pdbx_description
1 polymer ?
#
loop_
_entity_poly.entity_id
_entity_poly.type
_entity_poly.pdbx_seq_one_letter_code
_entity_poly.pdbx_strand_id
1 'polypeptide(L)'
;MPEEQRRAGLLLRTAAKIVDFILIAAVIEIIPRAGFFAGLTYLLLGDGFFEGRSIGKKLLRIQVVSADTHSPCTFKDSILRNSTFAVGYVLWIVPIIGWIFILIVSVVEFILLLGSKDGMRLGDEIARTSVFEFL
;
A
#
# COMPACT_ATOMS: atom_id res chain seq x y z
N MET A 1 -51.29 13.12 -5.21
CA MET A 1 -51.39 14.31 -4.35
C MET A 1 -49.98 14.83 -4.13
N PRO A 2 -49.69 16.13 -4.34
CA PRO A 2 -48.40 16.68 -3.96
C PRO A 2 -48.32 16.65 -2.43
N GLU A 3 -47.28 16.05 -1.86
CA GLU A 3 -47.06 16.12 -0.42
C GLU A 3 -46.94 17.58 0.00
N GLU A 4 -47.72 17.97 1.00
CA GLU A 4 -47.76 19.34 1.52
C GLU A 4 -46.40 19.65 2.18
N GLN A 5 -45.48 20.29 1.44
CA GLN A 5 -44.14 20.60 1.89
C GLN A 5 -44.15 21.66 3.00
N ARG A 6 -44.04 21.22 4.25
CA ARG A 6 -43.89 22.10 5.42
C ARG A 6 -42.41 22.39 5.71
N ARG A 7 -42.06 23.64 6.00
CA ARG A 7 -40.69 24.01 6.38
C ARG A 7 -40.29 23.31 7.70
N ALA A 8 -39.17 22.60 7.68
CA ALA A 8 -38.56 22.03 8.88
C ALA A 8 -38.18 23.12 9.88
N GLY A 9 -38.53 22.92 11.16
CA GLY A 9 -38.15 23.80 12.26
C GLY A 9 -36.63 23.80 12.53
N LEU A 10 -36.15 24.82 13.23
CA LEU A 10 -34.73 25.01 13.53
C LEU A 10 -34.10 23.78 14.22
N LEU A 11 -34.81 23.19 15.20
CA LEU A 11 -34.33 22.03 15.95
C LEU A 11 -34.02 20.83 15.05
N LEU A 12 -34.92 20.52 14.09
CA LEU A 12 -34.74 19.38 13.19
C LEU A 12 -33.57 19.60 12.23
N ARG A 13 -33.38 20.84 11.76
CA ARG A 13 -32.23 21.20 10.92
C ARG A 13 -30.91 21.07 11.66
N THR A 14 -30.87 21.52 12.92
CA THR A 14 -29.69 21.39 13.77
C THR A 14 -29.40 19.93 14.10
N ALA A 15 -30.42 19.13 14.43
CA ALA A 15 -30.27 17.70 14.68
C ALA A 15 -29.73 16.96 13.46
N ALA A 16 -30.26 17.26 12.27
CA ALA A 16 -29.73 16.70 11.01
C ALA A 16 -28.25 17.04 10.82
N LYS A 17 -27.85 18.29 11.09
CA LYS A 17 -26.44 18.68 11.01
C LYS A 17 -25.54 17.97 12.02
N ILE A 18 -26.03 17.72 13.23
CA ILE A 18 -25.29 16.93 14.22
C ILE A 18 -25.06 15.51 13.70
N VAL A 19 -26.08 14.87 13.12
CA VAL A 19 -25.95 13.53 12.51
C VAL A 19 -24.94 13.55 11.36
N ASP A 20 -25.02 14.52 10.45
CA ASP A 20 -24.04 14.67 9.36
C ASP A 20 -22.61 14.76 9.91
N PHE A 21 -22.38 15.57 10.95
CA PHE A 21 -21.05 15.71 11.56
C PHE A 21 -20.57 14.44 12.25
N ILE A 22 -21.47 13.66 12.87
CA ILE A 22 -21.12 12.35 13.44
C ILE A 22 -20.67 11.39 12.34
N LEU A 23 -21.38 11.35 11.21
CA LEU A 23 -21.00 10.52 10.06
C LEU A 23 -19.65 10.94 9.48
N ILE A 24 -19.41 12.25 9.34
CA ILE A 24 -18.13 12.79 8.88
C ILE A 24 -17.00 12.39 9.85
N ALA A 25 -17.21 12.54 11.17
CA ALA A 25 -16.23 12.16 12.17
C ALA A 25 -15.92 10.65 12.11
N ALA A 26 -16.94 9.80 11.95
CA ALA A 26 -16.75 8.37 11.80
C ALA A 26 -15.92 8.02 10.55
N VAL A 27 -16.19 8.70 9.43
CA VAL A 27 -15.43 8.54 8.17
C VAL A 27 -13.96 8.95 8.35
N ILE A 28 -13.71 10.10 8.99
CA ILE A 28 -12.35 10.61 9.25
C ILE A 28 -11.56 9.67 10.17
N GLU A 29 -12.22 8.98 11.09
CA GLU A 29 -11.54 8.05 12.00
C GLU A 29 -11.30 6.68 11.36
N ILE A 30 -12.27 6.14 10.61
CA ILE A 30 -12.24 4.77 10.11
C ILE A 30 -11.42 4.65 8.82
N ILE A 31 -11.66 5.54 7.83
CA ILE A 31 -11.07 5.38 6.50
C ILE A 31 -9.53 5.46 6.55
N PRO A 32 -8.90 6.42 7.25
CA PRO A 32 -7.44 6.47 7.31
C PRO A 32 -6.81 5.24 7.98
N ARG A 33 -7.44 4.73 9.05
CA ARG A 33 -6.96 3.53 9.75
C ARG A 33 -7.10 2.28 8.88
N ALA A 34 -8.26 2.07 8.29
CA ALA A 34 -8.51 0.96 7.37
C ALA A 34 -7.59 1.04 6.15
N GLY A 35 -7.43 2.23 5.58
CA GLY A 35 -6.55 2.50 4.45
C GLY A 35 -5.07 2.22 4.76
N PHE A 36 -4.61 2.56 5.96
CA PHE A 36 -3.25 2.25 6.41
C PHE A 36 -3.00 0.74 6.42
N PHE A 37 -3.86 -0.04 7.08
CA PHE A 37 -3.69 -1.50 7.12
C PHE A 37 -3.87 -2.15 5.76
N ALA A 38 -4.85 -1.72 4.96
CA ALA A 38 -5.04 -2.21 3.60
C ALA A 38 -3.83 -1.94 2.71
N GLY A 39 -3.23 -0.74 2.82
CA GLY A 39 -2.00 -0.36 2.12
C GLY A 39 -0.82 -1.22 2.53
N LEU A 40 -0.61 -1.43 3.83
CA LEU A 40 0.45 -2.30 4.35
C LEU A 40 0.28 -3.76 3.88
N THR A 41 -0.94 -4.29 3.95
CA THR A 41 -1.25 -5.63 3.47
C THR A 41 -0.98 -5.76 1.97
N TYR A 42 -1.40 -4.79 1.16
CA TYR A 42 -1.13 -4.80 -0.28
C TYR A 42 0.36 -4.66 -0.58
N LEU A 43 1.10 -3.82 0.13
CA LEU A 43 2.55 -3.69 -0.02
C LEU A 43 3.25 -5.03 0.25
N LEU A 44 2.88 -5.73 1.31
CA LEU A 44 3.51 -6.99 1.70
C LEU A 44 3.10 -8.16 0.80
N LEU A 45 1.83 -8.27 0.41
CA LEU A 45 1.30 -9.43 -0.30
C LEU A 45 1.18 -9.22 -1.82
N GLY A 46 1.31 -7.98 -2.28
CA GLY A 46 1.00 -7.56 -3.65
C GLY A 46 1.66 -8.43 -4.71
N ASP A 47 2.93 -8.80 -4.52
CA ASP A 47 3.68 -9.57 -5.50
C ASP A 47 3.48 -11.08 -5.38
N GLY A 48 2.72 -11.56 -4.39
CA GLY A 48 2.26 -12.96 -4.34
C GLY A 48 0.98 -13.22 -5.13
N PHE A 49 0.30 -12.18 -5.63
CA PHE A 49 -0.86 -12.33 -6.50
C PHE A 49 -0.46 -12.60 -7.96
N PHE A 50 -1.45 -12.92 -8.82
CA PHE A 50 -1.32 -13.01 -10.29
C PHE A 50 -0.04 -13.70 -10.79
N GLU A 51 0.30 -14.83 -10.17
CA GLU A 51 1.54 -15.58 -10.47
C GLU A 51 2.79 -14.70 -10.30
N GLY A 52 3.00 -14.14 -9.12
CA GLY A 52 4.23 -13.41 -8.80
C GLY A 52 4.22 -11.93 -9.17
N ARG A 53 3.04 -11.29 -9.24
CA ARG A 53 2.85 -9.93 -9.75
C ARG A 53 1.80 -9.16 -8.95
N SER A 54 2.14 -7.94 -8.55
CA SER A 54 1.16 -6.92 -8.15
C SER A 54 0.43 -6.33 -9.35
N ILE A 55 -0.65 -5.57 -9.11
CA ILE A 55 -1.46 -4.96 -10.18
C ILE A 55 -0.61 -4.06 -11.07
N GLY A 56 0.25 -3.21 -10.49
CA GLY A 56 1.13 -2.34 -11.24
C GLY A 56 2.11 -3.11 -12.13
N LYS A 57 2.69 -4.19 -11.61
CA LYS A 57 3.60 -5.06 -12.36
C LYS A 57 2.90 -5.80 -13.49
N LYS A 58 1.66 -6.24 -13.25
CA LYS A 58 0.82 -6.84 -14.30
C LYS A 58 0.56 -5.87 -15.44
N LEU A 59 0.27 -4.59 -15.14
CA LEU A 59 0.07 -3.55 -16.15
C LEU A 59 1.37 -3.26 -16.93
N LEU A 60 2.52 -3.30 -16.24
CA LEU A 60 3.84 -3.09 -16.83
C LEU A 60 4.47 -4.34 -17.45
N ARG A 61 3.76 -5.48 -17.44
CA ARG A 61 4.24 -6.78 -17.98
C ARG A 61 5.56 -7.26 -17.37
N ILE A 62 5.79 -6.97 -16.10
CA ILE A 62 6.93 -7.49 -15.34
C ILE A 62 6.46 -8.47 -14.26
N GLN A 63 7.34 -9.40 -13.89
CA GLN A 63 7.06 -10.48 -12.95
C GLN A 63 8.21 -10.68 -11.98
N VAL A 64 7.88 -10.98 -10.72
CA VAL A 64 8.84 -11.43 -9.72
C VAL A 64 8.89 -12.94 -9.72
N VAL A 65 10.10 -13.50 -9.81
CA VAL A 65 10.36 -14.94 -9.71
C VAL A 65 11.38 -15.21 -8.61
N SER A 66 11.34 -16.41 -8.04
CA SER A 66 12.40 -16.88 -7.15
C SER A 66 13.69 -17.08 -7.95
N ALA A 67 14.81 -16.58 -7.42
CA ALA A 67 16.13 -16.78 -8.00
C ALA A 67 16.62 -18.23 -7.88
N ASP A 68 16.11 -18.99 -6.89
CA ASP A 68 16.52 -20.37 -6.65
C ASP A 68 15.73 -21.36 -7.52
N THR A 69 14.41 -21.17 -7.66
CA THR A 69 13.52 -22.15 -8.31
C THR A 69 12.98 -21.70 -9.67
N HIS A 70 13.16 -20.42 -10.04
CA HIS A 70 12.52 -19.78 -11.20
C HIS A 70 10.98 -19.86 -11.21
N SER A 71 10.36 -20.21 -10.09
CA SER A 71 8.91 -20.21 -9.95
C SER A 71 8.40 -18.80 -9.67
N PRO A 72 7.12 -18.51 -9.97
CA PRO A 72 6.48 -17.26 -9.54
C PRO A 72 6.67 -16.97 -8.05
N CYS A 73 6.86 -15.70 -7.72
CA CYS A 73 6.98 -15.22 -6.34
C CYS A 73 5.78 -15.65 -5.48
N THR A 74 6.06 -16.23 -4.32
CA THR A 74 5.04 -16.61 -3.35
C THR A 74 4.69 -15.44 -2.42
N PHE A 75 3.60 -15.56 -1.65
CA PHE A 75 3.29 -14.56 -0.62
C PHE A 75 4.41 -14.40 0.42
N LYS A 76 5.12 -15.48 0.75
CA LYS A 76 6.25 -15.43 1.67
C LYS A 76 7.40 -14.59 1.10
N ASP A 77 7.72 -14.82 -0.18
CA ASP A 77 8.79 -14.09 -0.87
C ASP A 77 8.42 -12.60 -1.02
N SER A 78 7.15 -12.32 -1.35
CA SER A 78 6.61 -10.96 -1.41
C SER A 78 6.75 -10.22 -0.07
N ILE A 79 6.36 -10.86 1.05
CA ILE A 79 6.50 -10.27 2.40
C ILE A 79 7.98 -9.96 2.67
N LEU A 80 8.86 -10.91 2.42
CA LEU A 80 10.27 -10.78 2.74
C LEU A 80 10.94 -9.68 1.91
N ARG A 81 10.66 -9.66 0.60
CA ARG A 81 11.19 -8.67 -0.34
C ARG A 81 10.64 -7.25 -0.11
N ASN A 82 9.41 -7.13 0.33
CA ASN A 82 8.78 -5.82 0.58
C ASN A 82 8.90 -5.39 2.05
N SER A 83 9.52 -6.20 2.91
CA SER A 83 9.67 -5.92 4.34
C SER A 83 10.42 -4.61 4.62
N THR A 84 11.45 -4.28 3.83
CA THR A 84 12.23 -3.05 3.94
C THR A 84 11.34 -1.81 3.75
N PHE A 85 10.53 -1.81 2.69
CA PHE A 85 9.53 -0.78 2.45
C PHE A 85 8.38 -0.81 3.47
N ALA A 86 7.99 -1.99 3.95
CA ALA A 86 6.93 -2.12 4.96
C ALA A 86 7.33 -1.50 6.30
N VAL A 87 8.59 -1.65 6.72
CA VAL A 87 9.13 -0.93 7.90
C VAL A 87 9.04 0.57 7.68
N GLY A 88 9.46 1.07 6.51
CA GLY A 88 9.32 2.48 6.17
C GLY A 88 7.87 2.96 6.17
N TYR A 89 6.95 2.14 5.64
CA TYR A 89 5.51 2.42 5.62
C TYR A 89 4.93 2.50 7.04
N VAL A 90 5.32 1.60 7.95
CA VAL A 90 4.86 1.63 9.35
C VAL A 90 5.37 2.88 10.06
N LEU A 91 6.62 3.26 9.82
CA LEU A 91 7.21 4.46 10.41
C LEU A 91 6.59 5.76 9.92
N TRP A 92 5.87 5.75 8.78
CA TRP A 92 5.16 6.93 8.24
C TRP A 92 4.20 7.59 9.23
N ILE A 93 3.69 6.83 10.22
CA ILE A 93 2.83 7.34 11.30
C ILE A 93 3.53 8.41 12.13
N VAL A 94 4.87 8.34 12.25
CA VAL A 94 5.67 9.32 12.99
C VAL A 94 6.11 10.43 12.02
N PRO A 95 5.52 11.64 12.09
CA PRO A 95 5.85 12.71 11.16
C PRO A 95 7.33 13.09 11.24
N ILE A 96 7.87 13.63 10.14
CA ILE A 96 9.27 14.03 9.97
C ILE A 96 10.23 12.82 10.00
N ILE A 97 10.32 12.09 11.12
CA ILE A 97 11.24 10.96 11.29
C ILE A 97 10.90 9.84 10.31
N GLY A 98 9.64 9.41 10.27
CA GLY A 98 9.18 8.36 9.37
C GLY A 98 9.32 8.75 7.90
N TRP A 99 9.05 10.02 7.59
CA TRP A 99 9.13 10.53 6.23
C TRP A 99 10.56 10.59 5.72
N ILE A 100 11.49 11.05 6.56
CA ILE A 100 12.92 11.04 6.25
C ILE A 100 13.40 9.59 6.12
N PHE A 101 12.97 8.70 7.01
CA PHE A 101 13.36 7.30 6.97
C PHE A 101 12.93 6.62 5.66
N ILE A 102 11.66 6.77 5.26
CA ILE A 102 11.19 6.15 4.01
C ILE A 102 11.88 6.73 2.77
N LEU A 103 12.20 8.03 2.79
CA LEU A 103 12.98 8.67 1.73
C LEU A 103 14.37 8.06 1.63
N ILE A 104 15.07 7.93 2.76
CA ILE A 104 16.42 7.32 2.82
C ILE A 104 16.35 5.87 2.34
N VAL A 105 15.42 5.05 2.85
CA VAL A 105 15.26 3.66 2.42
C VAL A 105 15.03 3.57 0.93
N SER A 106 14.15 4.42 0.37
CA SER A 106 13.86 4.42 -1.07
C SER A 106 15.08 4.80 -1.90
N VAL A 107 15.85 5.79 -1.48
CA VAL A 107 17.10 6.19 -2.16
C VAL A 107 18.14 5.07 -2.09
N VAL A 108 18.32 4.45 -0.92
CA VAL A 108 19.29 3.35 -0.75
C VAL A 108 18.90 2.15 -1.60
N GLU A 109 17.64 1.70 -1.54
CA GLU A 109 17.13 0.60 -2.36
C GLU A 109 17.32 0.88 -3.86
N PHE A 110 17.09 2.13 -4.30
CA PHE A 110 17.29 2.52 -5.69
C PHE A 110 18.78 2.55 -6.10
N ILE A 111 19.67 3.04 -5.23
CA ILE A 111 21.12 3.01 -5.49
C ILE A 111 21.62 1.57 -5.60
N LEU A 112 21.18 0.69 -4.70
CA LEU A 112 21.53 -0.73 -4.74
C LEU A 112 21.03 -1.39 -6.02
N LEU A 113 19.79 -1.09 -6.43
CA LEU A 113 19.23 -1.54 -7.70
C LEU A 113 20.11 -1.13 -8.90
N LEU A 114 20.54 0.13 -8.96
CA LEU A 114 21.40 0.64 -10.04
C LEU A 114 22.81 0.02 -10.04
N GLY A 115 23.35 -0.28 -8.86
CA GLY A 115 24.67 -0.88 -8.71
C GLY A 115 24.68 -2.41 -8.88
N SER A 116 23.52 -3.05 -8.86
CA SER A 116 23.39 -4.50 -8.92
C SER A 116 23.57 -5.01 -10.34
N LYS A 117 24.48 -5.98 -10.53
CA LYS A 117 24.68 -6.64 -11.82
C LYS A 117 23.43 -7.38 -12.30
N ASP A 118 22.66 -7.89 -11.34
CA ASP A 118 21.47 -8.70 -11.57
C ASP A 118 20.18 -7.88 -11.45
N GLY A 119 20.29 -6.54 -11.29
CA GLY A 119 19.14 -5.67 -11.10
C GLY A 119 18.33 -5.98 -9.85
N MET A 120 18.99 -6.46 -8.79
CA MET A 120 18.38 -6.75 -7.49
C MET A 120 18.59 -5.57 -6.54
N ARG A 121 17.53 -5.20 -5.82
CA ARG A 121 17.64 -4.31 -4.64
C ARG A 121 17.75 -5.13 -3.34
N LEU A 122 17.95 -4.46 -2.20
CA LEU A 122 18.15 -5.14 -0.91
C LEU A 122 17.05 -6.15 -0.58
N GLY A 123 15.79 -5.76 -0.77
CA GLY A 123 14.66 -6.67 -0.55
C GLY A 123 14.72 -7.91 -1.45
N ASP A 124 15.16 -7.76 -2.70
CA ASP A 124 15.24 -8.86 -3.66
C ASP A 124 16.35 -9.84 -3.26
N GLU A 125 17.49 -9.33 -2.78
CA GLU A 125 18.61 -10.13 -2.25
C GLU A 125 18.20 -10.93 -1.01
N ILE A 126 17.52 -10.28 -0.05
CA ILE A 126 17.04 -10.94 1.18
C ILE A 126 16.06 -12.06 0.84
N ALA A 127 15.16 -11.82 -0.13
CA ALA A 127 14.15 -12.78 -0.52
C ALA A 127 14.61 -13.78 -1.59
N ARG A 128 15.83 -13.63 -2.12
CA ARG A 128 16.34 -14.42 -3.26
C ARG A 128 15.35 -14.42 -4.43
N THR A 129 15.04 -13.23 -4.92
CA THR A 129 14.08 -13.01 -6.00
C THR A 129 14.66 -12.10 -7.07
N SER A 130 14.13 -12.18 -8.29
CA SER A 130 14.52 -11.32 -9.40
C SER A 130 13.29 -10.92 -10.21
N VAL A 131 13.41 -9.82 -10.96
CA VAL A 131 12.31 -9.25 -11.75
C VAL A 131 12.61 -9.37 -13.23
N PHE A 132 11.69 -9.95 -13.99
CA PHE A 132 11.82 -10.15 -15.44
C PHE A 132 10.62 -9.57 -16.19
N GLU A 133 10.83 -9.18 -17.44
CA GLU A 133 9.75 -8.87 -18.39
C GLU A 133 9.13 -10.17 -18.91
N PHE A 134 7.80 -10.23 -18.97
CA PHE A 134 7.08 -11.33 -19.58
C PHE A 134 6.36 -10.79 -20.83
N LEU A 135 6.82 -11.24 -21.99
CA LEU A 135 6.30 -10.86 -23.31
C LEU A 135 4.94 -11.51 -23.62
#